data_AF-A0A524CHC5-F1
#
_entry.id   AF-A0A524CHC5-F1
#
_cell.length_a   1.000
_cell.length_b   1.000
_cell.length_c   1.000
_cell.angle_alpha   90.00
_cell.angle_beta   90.00
_cell.angle_gamma   90.00
#
_symmetry.space_group_name_H-M   'P 1'
#
loop_
_entity.id
_entity.type
_entity.pdbx_description
1 polymer ?
#
loop_
_entity_poly.entity_id
_entity_poly.type
_entity_poly.pdbx_seq_one_letter_code
_entity_poly.pdbx_strand_id
1 'polypeptide(L)'
;MITLQENKCSFCDEKKAIFYCNHCKLSFCNDCIERQEQDFYCCSNCNSKKIKSKKKENTLSGVILICMECNSTNIRRGKLSKKICPNCKSDNVLTIIKKRKKLRHDFRGTIRNFKYGYQVLKNFMDECRRHKQELITLRNLGYKHDGKIEQSLLWVYNSTQKLKKGIMNH
;
A
#
# COMPACT_ATOMS: atom_id res chain seq x y z
N MET A 1 10.64 -20.81 -1.76
CA MET A 1 11.00 -20.30 -3.10
C MET A 1 9.84 -20.68 -4.01
N ILE A 2 8.98 -19.73 -4.43
CA ILE A 2 7.80 -20.08 -5.25
C ILE A 2 8.32 -20.49 -6.63
N THR A 3 8.33 -21.79 -6.88
CA THR A 3 8.73 -22.39 -8.15
C THR A 3 7.80 -21.89 -9.25
N LEU A 4 8.41 -21.33 -10.30
CA LEU A 4 7.80 -20.83 -11.52
C LEU A 4 7.29 -21.99 -12.41
N GLN A 5 6.53 -22.93 -11.85
CA GLN A 5 5.74 -23.84 -12.69
C GLN A 5 4.59 -23.02 -13.26
N GLU A 6 4.78 -22.67 -14.53
CA GLU A 6 3.80 -22.23 -15.53
C GLU A 6 2.67 -21.33 -15.01
N ASN A 7 2.74 -20.04 -15.34
CA ASN A 7 1.66 -19.07 -15.08
C ASN A 7 0.44 -19.42 -15.96
N LYS A 8 -0.21 -20.56 -15.73
CA LYS A 8 -1.44 -20.99 -16.40
C LYS A 8 -2.65 -20.40 -15.69
N CYS A 9 -3.74 -20.26 -16.43
CA CYS A 9 -5.00 -19.77 -15.92
C CYS A 9 -5.57 -20.78 -14.92
N SER A 10 -5.93 -20.34 -13.72
CA SER A 10 -6.54 -21.20 -12.71
C SER A 10 -7.92 -21.76 -13.09
N PHE A 11 -8.50 -21.33 -14.21
CA PHE A 11 -9.83 -21.77 -14.67
C PHE A 11 -9.78 -22.66 -15.90
N CYS A 12 -8.94 -22.34 -16.89
CA CYS A 12 -8.86 -23.12 -18.13
C CYS A 12 -7.61 -24.00 -18.23
N ASP A 13 -6.59 -23.77 -17.41
CA ASP A 13 -5.28 -24.46 -17.38
C ASP A 13 -4.48 -24.54 -18.71
N GLU A 14 -5.07 -24.09 -19.82
CA GLU A 14 -4.45 -24.08 -21.14
C GLU A 14 -3.66 -22.80 -21.39
N LYS A 15 -4.25 -21.66 -21.04
CA LYS A 15 -3.75 -20.34 -21.43
C LYS A 15 -2.92 -19.72 -20.32
N LYS A 16 -1.94 -18.91 -20.72
CA LYS A 16 -1.13 -18.13 -19.79
C LYS A 16 -2.01 -17.12 -19.02
N ALA A 17 -1.90 -17.13 -17.70
CA ALA A 17 -2.50 -16.13 -16.83
C ALA A 17 -1.88 -14.75 -17.10
N ILE A 18 -2.76 -13.76 -17.24
CA ILE A 18 -2.41 -12.36 -17.50
C ILE A 18 -2.85 -11.48 -16.33
N PHE A 19 -3.96 -11.84 -15.70
CA PHE A 19 -4.60 -11.12 -14.61
C PHE A 19 -4.45 -11.86 -13.29
N TYR A 20 -4.52 -11.10 -12.21
CA TYR A 20 -4.41 -11.56 -10.83
C TYR A 20 -5.43 -10.79 -9.98
N CYS A 21 -6.25 -11.51 -9.22
CA CYS A 21 -7.17 -10.91 -8.27
C CYS A 21 -6.49 -10.72 -6.91
N ASN A 22 -6.46 -9.50 -6.39
CA ASN A 22 -5.89 -9.26 -5.07
C ASN A 22 -6.76 -9.79 -3.92
N HIS A 23 -8.05 -10.04 -4.15
CA HIS A 23 -8.97 -10.54 -3.12
C HIS A 23 -8.80 -12.06 -2.93
N CYS A 24 -9.15 -12.86 -3.94
CA CYS A 24 -9.07 -14.33 -3.87
C CYS A 24 -7.70 -14.92 -4.24
N LYS A 25 -6.72 -14.09 -4.63
CA LYS A 25 -5.34 -14.49 -4.97
C LYS A 25 -5.19 -15.42 -6.19
N LEU A 26 -6.25 -15.58 -6.99
CA LEU A 26 -6.23 -16.41 -8.21
C LEU A 26 -5.69 -15.65 -9.42
N SER A 27 -5.13 -16.42 -10.36
CA SER A 27 -4.56 -15.93 -11.62
C SER A 27 -5.38 -16.42 -12.80
N PHE A 28 -5.65 -15.59 -13.79
CA PHE A 28 -6.48 -15.99 -14.93
C PHE A 28 -6.10 -15.31 -16.25
N CYS A 29 -6.46 -15.96 -17.36
CA CYS A 29 -6.19 -15.46 -18.71
C CYS A 29 -7.20 -14.37 -19.10
N ASN A 30 -7.05 -13.84 -20.31
CA ASN A 30 -7.93 -12.80 -20.84
C ASN A 30 -9.32 -13.31 -21.24
N ASP A 31 -9.52 -14.62 -21.35
CA ASP A 31 -10.80 -15.19 -21.79
C ASP A 31 -11.67 -15.57 -20.60
N CYS A 32 -11.06 -16.02 -19.51
CA CYS A 32 -11.77 -16.29 -18.26
C CYS A 32 -12.09 -15.01 -17.46
N ILE A 33 -11.67 -13.83 -17.93
CA ILE A 33 -11.99 -12.58 -17.24
C ILE A 33 -13.42 -12.15 -17.55
N GLU A 34 -14.16 -11.81 -16.51
CA GLU A 34 -15.48 -11.25 -16.67
C GLU A 34 -15.43 -9.73 -16.82
N ARG A 35 -16.40 -9.19 -17.56
CA ARG A 35 -16.56 -7.76 -17.76
C ARG A 35 -17.94 -7.35 -17.29
N GLN A 36 -17.98 -6.37 -16.42
CA GLN A 36 -19.20 -5.74 -15.97
C GLN A 36 -19.31 -4.37 -16.63
N GLU A 37 -20.42 -4.13 -17.33
CA GLU A 37 -20.75 -2.80 -17.82
C GLU A 37 -21.45 -2.02 -16.71
N GLN A 38 -20.96 -0.81 -16.45
CA GLN A 38 -21.60 0.12 -15.55
C GLN A 38 -21.91 1.40 -16.31
N ASP A 39 -23.19 1.77 -16.34
CA ASP A 39 -23.59 3.07 -16.87
C ASP A 39 -23.08 4.19 -15.97
N PHE A 40 -22.60 5.26 -16.58
CA PHE A 40 -22.28 6.50 -15.89
C PHE A 40 -22.83 7.69 -16.66
N TYR A 41 -23.17 8.74 -15.93
CA TYR A 41 -23.66 9.99 -16.49
C TYR A 41 -22.59 11.08 -16.32
N CYS A 42 -22.38 11.88 -17.36
CA CYS A 42 -21.49 13.04 -17.31
C CYS A 42 -22.14 14.24 -18.02
N CYS A 43 -21.84 15.43 -17.53
CA CYS A 43 -22.30 16.66 -18.18
C CYS A 43 -21.49 16.94 -19.44
N SER A 44 -22.15 17.21 -20.57
CA SER A 44 -21.50 17.58 -21.83
C SER A 44 -20.79 18.93 -21.78
N ASN A 45 -21.20 19.83 -20.90
CA ASN A 45 -20.67 21.20 -20.85
C ASN A 45 -19.41 21.30 -19.98
N CYS A 46 -19.37 20.63 -18.83
CA CYS A 46 -18.27 20.76 -17.86
C CYS A 46 -17.58 19.43 -17.51
N ASN A 47 -17.97 18.32 -18.14
CA ASN A 47 -17.48 16.96 -17.86
C ASN A 47 -17.65 16.49 -16.40
N SER A 48 -18.40 17.21 -15.57
CA SER A 48 -18.69 16.78 -14.20
C SER A 48 -19.56 15.52 -14.18
N LYS A 49 -19.24 14.60 -13.26
CA LYS A 49 -20.01 13.38 -12.98
C LYS A 49 -21.08 13.59 -11.89
N LYS A 50 -21.16 14.79 -11.31
CA LYS A 50 -22.14 15.12 -10.27
C LYS A 50 -23.47 15.51 -10.91
N ILE A 51 -24.33 14.52 -11.12
CA ILE A 51 -25.64 14.69 -11.77
C ILE A 51 -26.75 14.48 -10.73
N LYS A 52 -27.75 15.38 -10.70
CA LYS A 52 -28.99 15.26 -9.91
C LYS A 52 -30.18 15.01 -10.82
N SER A 53 -31.13 14.20 -10.36
CA SER A 53 -32.45 14.07 -10.97
C SER A 53 -33.42 15.06 -10.34
N LYS A 54 -34.05 15.92 -11.15
CA LYS A 54 -35.15 16.81 -10.73
C LYS A 54 -36.45 16.34 -11.41
N LYS A 55 -37.54 16.21 -10.65
CA LYS A 55 -38.88 15.94 -11.23
C LYS A 55 -39.37 17.20 -11.95
N LYS A 56 -39.90 17.05 -13.17
CA LYS A 56 -40.53 18.14 -13.91
C LYS A 56 -41.97 18.30 -13.39
N GLU A 57 -42.33 19.48 -12.93
CA GLU A 57 -43.61 19.75 -12.23
C GLU A 57 -44.86 19.54 -13.12
N ASN A 58 -44.71 19.48 -14.45
CA ASN A 58 -45.84 19.44 -15.41
C ASN A 58 -45.95 18.15 -16.25
N THR A 59 -45.36 17.02 -15.85
CA THR A 59 -45.55 15.73 -16.57
C THR A 59 -45.47 14.54 -15.62
N LEU A 60 -46.38 13.58 -15.75
CA LEU A 60 -46.54 12.40 -14.88
C LEU A 60 -45.30 11.47 -14.80
N SER A 61 -44.31 11.63 -15.69
CA SER A 61 -43.19 10.69 -15.85
C SER A 61 -41.86 11.34 -16.30
N GLY A 62 -41.74 12.67 -16.24
CA GLY A 62 -40.55 13.39 -16.73
C GLY A 62 -39.50 13.68 -15.64
N VAL A 63 -38.50 12.82 -15.44
CA VAL A 63 -37.32 13.13 -14.64
C VAL A 63 -36.26 13.79 -15.53
N ILE A 64 -35.78 14.99 -15.16
CA ILE A 64 -34.71 15.70 -15.86
C ILE A 64 -33.40 15.51 -15.08
N LEU A 65 -32.32 15.17 -15.78
CA LEU A 65 -30.97 15.12 -15.21
C LEU A 65 -30.30 16.49 -15.36
N ILE A 66 -29.76 17.02 -14.26
CA ILE A 66 -29.13 18.34 -14.18
C ILE A 66 -27.73 18.19 -13.57
N CYS A 67 -26.74 18.83 -14.19
CA CYS A 67 -25.40 18.91 -13.63
C CYS A 67 -25.36 19.84 -12.42
N MET A 68 -24.77 19.41 -11.30
CA MET A 68 -24.66 20.24 -10.10
C MET A 68 -23.67 21.40 -10.21
N GLU A 69 -22.73 21.34 -11.15
CA GLU A 69 -21.64 22.33 -11.26
C GLU A 69 -22.00 23.49 -12.20
N CYS A 70 -22.70 23.21 -13.30
CA CYS A 70 -23.06 24.22 -14.30
C CYS A 70 -24.56 24.32 -14.60
N ASN A 71 -25.41 23.62 -13.84
CA ASN A 71 -26.86 23.55 -14.04
C ASN A 71 -27.33 23.15 -15.45
N SER A 72 -26.42 22.65 -16.29
CA SER A 72 -26.77 22.17 -17.63
C SER A 72 -27.59 20.88 -17.54
N THR A 73 -28.64 20.82 -18.37
CA THR A 73 -29.46 19.62 -18.60
C THR A 73 -28.86 18.70 -19.68
N ASN A 74 -27.76 19.13 -20.33
CA ASN A 74 -27.09 18.38 -21.37
C ASN A 74 -26.20 17.29 -20.74
N ILE A 75 -26.80 16.14 -20.44
CA ILE A 75 -26.15 14.99 -19.80
C ILE A 75 -25.96 13.87 -20.82
N ARG A 76 -24.71 13.42 -20.99
CA ARG A 76 -24.36 12.23 -21.76
C ARG A 76 -24.38 11.00 -20.86
N ARG A 77 -24.86 9.89 -21.41
CA ARG A 77 -24.72 8.55 -20.83
C ARG A 77 -23.53 7.86 -21.48
N GLY A 78 -22.61 7.37 -20.67
CA GLY A 78 -21.50 6.53 -21.10
C GLY A 78 -21.60 5.14 -20.47
N LYS A 79 -20.99 4.15 -21.12
CA LYS A 79 -20.79 2.82 -20.57
C LYS A 79 -19.33 2.63 -20.20
N LEU A 80 -19.07 2.22 -18.96
CA LEU A 80 -17.75 1.85 -18.49
C LEU A 80 -17.68 0.33 -18.36
N SER A 81 -16.82 -0.31 -19.16
CA SER A 81 -16.53 -1.73 -19.01
C SER A 81 -15.43 -1.91 -17.96
N LYS A 82 -15.77 -2.54 -16.83
CA LYS A 82 -14.84 -2.91 -15.76
C LYS A 82 -14.51 -4.40 -15.84
N LYS A 83 -13.25 -4.72 -15.65
CA LYS A 83 -12.76 -6.09 -15.53
C LYS A 83 -12.96 -6.58 -14.10
N ILE A 84 -13.66 -7.70 -13.93
CA ILE A 84 -13.97 -8.28 -12.63
C ILE A 84 -13.46 -9.73 -12.55
N CYS A 85 -13.21 -10.20 -11.33
CA CYS A 85 -12.75 -11.56 -11.09
C CYS A 85 -13.90 -12.56 -11.32
N PRO A 86 -13.72 -13.63 -12.10
CA PRO A 86 -14.77 -14.62 -12.33
C PRO A 86 -15.21 -15.35 -11.05
N ASN A 87 -14.29 -15.57 -10.10
CA ASN A 87 -14.57 -16.30 -8.85
C ASN A 87 -15.28 -15.44 -7.79
N CYS A 88 -14.71 -14.28 -7.44
CA CYS A 88 -15.20 -13.46 -6.32
C CYS A 88 -15.91 -12.17 -6.74
N LYS A 89 -16.07 -11.92 -8.05
CA LYS A 89 -16.65 -10.70 -8.65
C LYS A 89 -16.00 -9.37 -8.23
N SER A 90 -14.88 -9.41 -7.50
CA SER A 90 -14.13 -8.23 -7.12
C SER A 90 -13.58 -7.50 -8.36
N ASP A 91 -13.64 -6.17 -8.34
CA ASP A 91 -13.03 -5.27 -9.32
C ASP A 91 -11.52 -5.05 -9.07
N ASN A 92 -10.98 -5.60 -7.98
CA ASN A 92 -9.57 -5.51 -7.61
C ASN A 92 -8.71 -6.52 -8.40
N VAL A 93 -8.77 -6.39 -9.72
CA VAL A 93 -8.03 -7.21 -10.68
C VAL A 93 -6.90 -6.38 -11.29
N LEU A 94 -5.67 -6.90 -11.18
CA LEU A 94 -4.48 -6.28 -11.76
C LEU A 94 -3.85 -7.22 -12.78
N THR A 95 -3.07 -6.67 -13.71
CA THR A 95 -2.20 -7.54 -14.52
C THR A 95 -1.08 -8.09 -13.64
N ILE A 96 -0.66 -9.33 -13.92
CA ILE A 96 0.46 -9.98 -13.21
C ILE A 96 1.74 -9.13 -13.34
N ILE A 97 1.96 -8.49 -14.48
CA ILE A 97 3.08 -7.57 -14.70
C ILE A 97 3.03 -6.40 -13.70
N LYS A 98 1.88 -5.74 -13.55
CA LYS A 98 1.69 -4.66 -12.56
C LYS A 98 1.89 -5.18 -11.14
N LYS A 99 1.36 -6.35 -10.80
CA LYS A 99 1.55 -6.97 -9.48
C LYS A 99 3.03 -7.26 -9.19
N ARG A 100 3.76 -7.83 -10.16
CA ARG A 100 5.21 -8.07 -10.05
C ARG A 100 5.99 -6.78 -9.88
N LYS A 101 5.65 -5.72 -10.62
CA LYS A 101 6.29 -4.41 -10.47
C LYS A 101 6.06 -3.83 -9.07
N LYS A 102 4.83 -3.91 -8.57
CA LYS A 102 4.48 -3.49 -7.20
C LYS A 102 5.27 -4.28 -6.15
N LEU A 103 5.25 -5.61 -6.22
CA LEU A 103 6.00 -6.46 -5.29
C LEU A 103 7.51 -6.16 -5.29
N ARG A 104 8.10 -5.92 -6.47
CA ARG A 104 9.51 -5.50 -6.55
C ARG A 104 9.77 -4.14 -5.90
N HIS A 105 8.87 -3.19 -6.07
CA HIS A 105 8.98 -1.88 -5.45
C HIS A 105 8.88 -2.00 -3.92
N ASP A 106 7.84 -2.69 -3.44
CA ASP A 106 7.59 -2.91 -2.01
C ASP A 106 8.80 -3.61 -1.36
N PHE A 107 9.30 -4.69 -1.98
CA PHE A 107 10.47 -5.42 -1.50
C PHE A 107 11.74 -4.55 -1.42
N ARG A 108 11.98 -3.70 -2.42
CA ARG A 108 13.10 -2.73 -2.39
C ARG A 108 12.94 -1.73 -1.24
N GLY A 109 11.71 -1.28 -0.99
CA GLY A 109 11.39 -0.43 0.15
C GLY A 109 11.70 -1.12 1.48
N THR A 110 11.24 -2.36 1.64
CA THR A 110 11.52 -3.17 2.83
C THR A 110 13.02 -3.36 3.05
N ILE A 111 13.79 -3.72 2.02
CA ILE A 111 15.25 -3.87 2.13
C ILE A 111 15.90 -2.56 2.56
N ARG A 112 15.48 -1.42 1.98
CA ARG A 112 16.04 -0.12 2.35
C ARG A 112 15.81 0.20 3.82
N ASN A 113 14.59 -0.01 4.30
CA ASN A 113 14.23 0.22 5.70
C ASN A 113 15.00 -0.72 6.63
N PHE A 114 15.16 -1.99 6.24
CA PHE A 114 15.96 -2.95 6.99
C PHE A 114 17.43 -2.52 7.07
N LYS A 115 18.04 -2.13 5.95
CA LYS A 115 19.42 -1.61 5.93
C LYS A 115 19.59 -0.38 6.81
N TYR A 116 18.63 0.53 6.78
CA TYR A 116 18.64 1.71 7.65
C TYR A 116 18.58 1.30 9.13
N GLY A 117 17.63 0.43 9.51
CA GLY A 117 17.53 -0.07 10.89
C GLY A 117 18.80 -0.79 11.36
N TYR A 118 19.40 -1.61 10.49
CA TYR A 118 20.69 -2.25 10.78
C TYR A 118 21.80 -1.23 11.02
N GLN A 119 21.91 -0.19 10.19
CA GLN A 119 22.94 0.84 10.36
C GLN A 119 22.76 1.61 11.67
N VAL A 120 21.53 1.96 12.03
CA VAL A 120 21.22 2.62 13.31
C VAL A 120 21.65 1.74 14.48
N LEU A 121 21.31 0.44 14.44
CA LEU A 121 21.70 -0.51 15.49
C LEU A 121 23.22 -0.69 15.58
N LYS A 122 23.90 -0.78 14.43
CA LYS A 122 25.35 -0.89 14.37
C LYS A 122 26.01 0.32 15.03
N ASN A 123 25.60 1.53 14.66
CA ASN A 123 26.13 2.76 15.26
C ASN A 123 25.89 2.80 16.78
N PHE A 124 24.72 2.39 17.24
CA PHE A 124 24.42 2.29 18.67
C PHE A 124 25.35 1.31 19.40
N MET A 125 25.61 0.14 18.80
CA MET A 125 26.54 -0.85 19.36
C MET A 125 27.98 -0.35 19.40
N ASP A 126 28.40 0.39 18.36
CA ASP A 126 29.73 0.99 18.30
C ASP A 126 29.90 2.07 19.38
N GLU A 127 28.89 2.91 19.63
CA GLU A 127 28.90 3.87 20.74
C GLU A 127 28.96 3.19 22.11
N CYS A 128 28.19 2.10 22.30
CA CYS A 128 28.26 1.33 23.55
C CYS A 128 29.65 0.74 23.78
N ARG A 129 30.30 0.25 22.72
CA ARG A 129 31.69 -0.26 22.80
C ARG A 129 32.67 0.86 23.14
N ARG A 130 32.53 2.04 22.54
CA ARG A 130 33.39 3.21 22.83
C ARG A 130 33.28 3.59 24.31
N HIS A 131 32.07 3.77 24.83
CA HIS A 131 31.88 4.11 26.24
C HIS A 131 32.36 3.03 27.20
N LYS A 132 32.21 1.74 26.83
CA LYS A 132 32.80 0.64 27.60
C LYS A 132 34.33 0.76 27.66
N GLN A 133 34.98 1.08 26.54
CA GLN A 133 36.43 1.25 26.48
C GLN A 133 36.88 2.43 27.35
N GLU A 134 36.18 3.56 27.29
CA GLU A 134 36.43 4.75 28.12
C GLU A 134 36.32 4.43 29.61
N LEU A 135 35.27 3.70 30.02
CA LEU A 135 35.09 3.23 31.39
C LEU A 135 36.24 2.36 31.89
N ILE A 136 36.69 1.42 31.06
CA ILE A 136 37.83 0.55 31.39
C ILE A 136 39.08 1.39 31.58
N THR A 137 39.34 2.35 30.69
CA THR A 137 40.49 3.26 30.79
C THR A 137 40.46 4.09 32.08
N LEU A 138 39.32 4.72 32.41
CA LEU A 138 39.19 5.51 33.64
C LEU A 138 39.38 4.67 34.91
N ARG A 139 38.81 3.45 34.92
CA ARG A 139 38.99 2.51 36.02
C ARG A 139 40.46 2.08 36.17
N ASN A 140 41.17 1.86 35.06
CA ASN A 140 42.60 1.54 35.07
C ASN A 140 43.45 2.72 35.58
N LEU A 141 43.01 3.96 35.36
CA LEU A 141 43.64 5.17 35.89
C LEU A 141 43.27 5.46 37.36
N GLY A 142 42.44 4.61 38.00
CA GLY A 142 42.05 4.75 39.41
C GLY A 142 40.85 5.66 39.67
N TYR A 143 40.24 6.23 38.62
CA TYR A 143 39.01 7.02 38.77
C TYR A 143 37.80 6.10 38.94
N LYS A 144 37.11 6.24 40.09
CA LYS A 144 35.90 5.46 40.41
C LYS A 144 34.61 6.14 39.96
N HIS A 145 34.64 7.45 39.76
CA HIS A 145 33.50 8.28 39.38
C HIS A 145 33.91 9.27 38.30
N ASP A 146 33.13 9.31 37.21
CA ASP A 146 33.25 10.32 36.16
C ASP A 146 31.83 10.72 35.72
N GLY A 147 31.46 11.97 36.01
CA GLY A 147 30.11 12.46 35.80
C GLY A 147 29.68 12.48 34.32
N LYS A 148 30.62 12.61 33.36
CA LYS A 148 30.28 12.58 31.93
C LYS A 148 29.96 11.17 31.48
N ILE A 149 30.71 10.18 31.96
CA ILE A 149 30.46 8.79 31.63
C ILE A 149 29.21 8.27 32.35
N GLU A 150 28.99 8.63 33.61
CA GLU A 150 27.77 8.26 34.35
C GLU A 150 26.51 8.80 33.66
N GLN A 151 26.54 10.06 33.19
CA GLN A 151 25.46 10.62 32.37
C GLN A 151 25.29 9.88 31.03
N SER A 152 26.40 9.51 30.37
CA SER A 152 26.35 8.74 29.12
C SER A 152 25.75 7.35 29.32
N LEU A 153 26.10 6.67 30.42
CA LEU A 153 25.53 5.38 30.80
C LEU A 153 24.04 5.48 31.12
N LEU A 154 23.62 6.51 31.86
CA LEU A 154 22.20 6.79 32.13
C LEU A 154 21.43 7.05 30.82
N TRP A 155 22.04 7.77 29.87
CA TRP A 155 21.43 8.01 28.57
C TRP A 155 21.27 6.71 27.76
N VAL A 156 22.29 5.84 27.73
CA VAL A 156 22.22 4.52 27.09
C VAL A 156 21.13 3.65 27.74
N TYR A 157 21.08 3.62 29.07
CA TYR A 157 20.05 2.87 29.81
C TYR A 157 18.64 3.38 29.52
N ASN A 158 18.41 4.69 29.57
CA ASN A 158 17.10 5.26 29.28
C ASN A 158 16.68 5.02 27.82
N SER A 159 17.62 5.07 26.89
CA SER A 159 17.39 4.81 25.47
C SER A 159 17.01 3.34 25.22
N THR A 160 17.69 2.40 25.88
CA THR A 160 17.33 0.97 25.79
C THR A 160 15.97 0.65 26.42
N GLN A 161 15.60 1.30 27.53
CA GLN A 161 14.27 1.15 28.13
C GLN A 161 13.15 1.68 27.22
N LYS A 162 13.38 2.82 26.54
CA LYS A 162 12.44 3.35 25.55
C LYS A 162 12.27 2.40 24.36
N LEU A 163 13.36 1.85 23.84
CA LEU A 163 13.33 0.84 22.77
C LEU A 163 12.57 -0.43 23.20
N LYS A 164 12.83 -0.94 24.41
CA LYS A 164 12.12 -2.10 24.97
C LYS A 164 10.61 -1.87 25.02
N LYS A 165 10.17 -0.71 25.51
CA LYS A 165 8.74 -0.35 25.55
C LYS A 165 8.14 -0.20 24.14
N GLY A 166 8.90 0.36 23.20
CA GLY A 166 8.45 0.50 21.81
C GLY A 166 8.30 -0.82 21.07
N ILE A 167 9.14 -1.82 21.37
CA ILE A 167 9.05 -3.16 20.78
C ILE A 167 7.93 -3.99 21.43
N MET A 168 7.67 -3.82 22.72
CA MET A 168 6.62 -4.58 23.44
C MET A 168 5.19 -4.07 23.21
N ASN A 169 5.03 -2.84 22.70
CA ASN A 169 3.72 -2.23 22.42
C ASN A 169 3.26 -2.37 20.95
N HIS A 170 3.95 -3.21 20.17
CA HIS A 170 3.59 -3.60 18.80
C HIS A 170 3.41 -5.11 18.73
#